data_AF-A0A0K2GD13-F1
#
_entry.id   AF-A0A0K2GD13-F1
#
_cell.length_a   1.000
_cell.length_b   1.000
_cell.length_c   1.000
_cell.angle_alpha   90.00
_cell.angle_beta   90.00
_cell.angle_gamma   90.00
#
_symmetry.space_group_name_H-M   'P 1'
#
loop_
_entity.id
_entity.type
_entity.pdbx_description
1 polymer ?
#
loop_
_entity_poly.entity_id
_entity_poly.type
_entity_poly.pdbx_seq_one_letter_code
_entity_poly.pdbx_strand_id
1 'polypeptide(L)'
;MSAKKRTKKTYLARHQILFYAAAIGAHARFGKQGFRQKDLRFLIELFSNWLQSTLDGPTLSVENTQIARYLATMMNEGLARQVGREKPPRYQLTRVGLMEHLSHLVHRSHWWPIEEFFFVHYFLESYRDRIETLIVNAGVLYTDAMKLEIRQWLDLRRYVERQERLLDQEIAKLDLRIDDCSKTADIVRHGKVNGRAPAEILEEIYEKVPYQLNHQKPMRELFRETPDEDWIWEMEVGSGKRAGRIFGPLKQLLVHLRRQVTELNRAATRP
;
A
#
# COMPACT_ATOMS: atom_id res chain seq x y z
N MET A 1 -22.79 11.14 -21.78
CA MET A 1 -21.90 11.87 -20.84
C MET A 1 -20.50 11.26 -20.90
N SER A 2 -19.49 12.07 -21.25
CA SER A 2 -18.16 11.64 -21.72
C SER A 2 -17.31 10.90 -20.67
N ALA A 3 -16.70 9.78 -21.09
CA ALA A 3 -15.71 8.99 -20.36
C ALA A 3 -14.46 9.79 -19.92
N LYS A 4 -14.25 11.02 -20.43
CA LYS A 4 -13.15 11.91 -20.04
C LYS A 4 -13.24 12.49 -18.61
N LYS A 5 -14.36 12.34 -17.90
CA LYS A 5 -14.49 12.81 -16.51
C LYS A 5 -14.04 11.81 -15.44
N ARG A 6 -13.80 10.53 -15.79
CA ARG A 6 -13.42 9.49 -14.82
C ARG A 6 -11.91 9.41 -14.53
N THR A 7 -11.07 10.01 -15.38
CA THR A 7 -9.60 9.91 -15.33
C THR A 7 -8.87 11.03 -14.59
N LYS A 8 -9.56 12.05 -14.04
CA LYS A 8 -8.90 13.07 -13.18
C LYS A 8 -8.99 12.75 -11.69
N LYS A 9 -9.85 11.80 -11.29
CA LYS A 9 -9.91 11.29 -9.91
C LYS A 9 -8.70 10.41 -9.56
N THR A 10 -7.83 10.06 -10.51
CA THR A 10 -6.81 9.02 -10.36
C THR A 10 -5.44 9.53 -9.91
N TYR A 11 -5.01 10.76 -10.26
CA TYR A 11 -3.65 11.19 -9.93
C TYR A 11 -3.50 11.69 -8.49
N LEU A 12 -4.39 12.57 -8.03
CA LEU A 12 -4.38 13.01 -6.62
C LEU A 12 -4.73 11.87 -5.66
N ALA A 13 -5.61 10.94 -6.06
CA ALA A 13 -5.93 9.76 -5.27
C ALA A 13 -4.74 8.80 -5.13
N ARG A 14 -3.87 8.71 -6.15
CA ARG A 14 -2.64 7.91 -6.08
C ARG A 14 -1.61 8.47 -5.09
N HIS A 15 -1.63 9.78 -4.84
CA HIS A 15 -0.66 10.44 -3.94
C HIS A 15 -1.31 10.98 -2.66
N GLN A 16 -2.48 10.44 -2.28
CA GLN A 16 -3.28 10.95 -1.17
C GLN A 16 -2.51 10.89 0.17
N ILE A 17 -1.60 9.92 0.31
CA ILE A 17 -0.69 9.79 1.45
C ILE A 17 0.14 11.05 1.70
N LEU A 18 0.60 11.71 0.63
CA LEU A 18 1.39 12.94 0.71
C LEU A 18 0.53 14.10 1.26
N PHE A 19 -0.72 14.17 0.83
CA PHE A 19 -1.67 15.18 1.30
C PHE A 19 -2.02 14.96 2.78
N TYR A 20 -2.25 13.71 3.18
CA TYR A 20 -2.52 13.37 4.58
C TYR A 20 -1.35 13.73 5.50
N ALA A 21 -0.14 13.26 5.14
CA ALA A 21 1.07 13.57 5.88
C ALA A 21 1.32 15.09 5.94
N ALA A 22 1.15 15.79 4.82
CA ALA A 22 1.40 17.23 4.76
C ALA A 22 0.38 18.03 5.59
N ALA A 23 -0.90 17.66 5.59
CA ALA A 23 -1.90 18.31 6.42
C ALA A 23 -1.65 18.10 7.91
N ILE A 24 -1.28 16.87 8.30
CA ILE A 24 -0.90 16.54 9.69
C ILE A 24 0.36 17.33 10.09
N GLY A 25 1.42 17.26 9.28
CA GLY A 25 2.68 17.95 9.55
C GLY A 25 2.52 19.47 9.61
N ALA A 26 1.68 20.05 8.75
CA ALA A 26 1.36 21.47 8.79
C ALA A 26 0.61 21.83 10.08
N HIS A 27 -0.44 21.08 10.44
CA HIS A 27 -1.19 21.36 11.66
C HIS A 27 -0.34 21.18 12.91
N ALA A 28 0.47 20.11 12.98
CA ALA A 28 1.38 19.86 14.09
C ALA A 28 2.44 20.96 14.25
N ARG A 29 2.89 21.57 13.14
CA ARG A 29 3.85 22.68 13.17
C ARG A 29 3.26 23.99 13.71
N PHE A 30 2.03 24.34 13.34
CA PHE A 30 1.45 25.66 13.65
C PHE A 30 0.40 25.64 14.77
N GLY A 31 -0.08 24.46 15.17
CA GLY A 31 -1.02 24.25 16.26
C GLY A 31 -2.23 25.18 16.20
N LYS A 32 -2.49 25.89 17.30
CA LYS A 32 -3.64 26.79 17.47
C LYS A 32 -3.67 27.97 16.50
N GLN A 33 -2.54 28.33 15.89
CA GLN A 33 -2.52 29.39 14.88
C GLN A 33 -3.01 28.92 13.50
N GLY A 34 -3.02 27.61 13.25
CA GLY A 34 -3.34 27.04 11.93
C GLY A 34 -2.27 27.31 10.87
N PHE A 35 -2.36 26.59 9.75
CA PHE A 35 -1.41 26.64 8.65
C PHE A 35 -2.02 27.32 7.42
N ARG A 36 -1.19 27.90 6.54
CA ARG A 36 -1.66 28.50 5.27
C ARG A 36 -1.56 27.47 4.15
N GLN A 37 -2.24 27.78 3.05
CA GLN A 37 -2.17 27.00 1.81
C GLN A 37 -0.73 26.76 1.33
N LYS A 38 0.15 27.78 1.41
CA LYS A 38 1.55 27.65 1.00
C LYS A 38 2.37 26.70 1.88
N ASP A 39 1.99 26.58 3.16
CA ASP A 39 2.68 25.71 4.10
C ASP A 39 2.33 24.24 3.80
N LEU A 40 1.07 23.98 3.44
CA LEU A 40 0.61 22.66 2.97
C LEU A 40 1.27 22.29 1.63
N ARG A 41 1.30 23.21 0.66
CA ARG A 41 1.96 23.01 -0.63
C ARG A 41 3.44 22.65 -0.45
N PHE A 42 4.15 23.42 0.35
CA PHE A 42 5.56 23.18 0.65
C PHE A 42 5.81 21.75 1.15
N LEU A 43 5.00 21.27 2.11
CA LEU A 43 5.15 19.92 2.63
C LEU A 43 4.81 18.84 1.60
N ILE A 44 3.81 19.05 0.74
CA ILE A 44 3.48 18.10 -0.33
C ILE A 44 4.64 18.00 -1.33
N GLU A 45 5.19 19.14 -1.76
CA GLU A 45 6.34 19.16 -2.69
C GLU A 45 7.57 18.52 -2.03
N LEU A 46 7.86 18.84 -0.77
CA LEU A 46 8.95 18.25 0.00
C LEU A 46 8.80 16.73 0.13
N PHE A 47 7.63 16.24 0.53
CA PHE A 47 7.40 14.82 0.71
C PHE A 47 7.39 14.06 -0.62
N SER A 48 6.94 14.70 -1.70
CA SER A 48 7.02 14.14 -3.04
C SER A 48 8.46 13.97 -3.52
N ASN A 49 9.36 14.87 -3.12
CA ASN A 49 10.79 14.76 -3.41
C ASN A 49 11.39 13.51 -2.74
N TRP A 50 11.00 13.22 -1.49
CA TRP A 50 11.44 12.01 -0.79
C TRP A 50 10.97 10.71 -1.46
N LEU A 51 9.83 10.77 -2.17
CA LEU A 51 9.24 9.64 -2.90
C LEU A 51 9.53 9.70 -4.41
N GLN A 52 10.48 10.51 -4.88
CA GLN A 52 10.74 10.75 -6.30
C GLN A 52 10.93 9.45 -7.12
N SER A 53 11.52 8.40 -6.55
CA SER A 53 11.70 7.10 -7.22
C SER A 53 10.39 6.41 -7.61
N THR A 54 9.26 6.80 -7.03
CA THR A 54 7.92 6.24 -7.29
C THR A 54 7.04 7.13 -8.17
N LEU A 55 7.56 8.29 -8.58
CA LEU A 55 6.83 9.25 -9.39
C LEU A 55 7.24 9.11 -10.86
N ASP A 56 6.30 9.32 -11.78
CA ASP A 56 6.54 9.40 -13.23
C ASP A 56 7.34 10.68 -13.63
N GLY A 57 8.06 11.31 -12.70
CA GLY A 57 8.75 12.59 -12.86
C GLY A 57 9.47 13.06 -11.57
N PRO A 58 10.19 14.19 -11.62
CA PRO A 58 11.12 14.58 -10.56
C PRO A 58 10.45 14.96 -9.23
N THR A 59 9.23 15.51 -9.25
CA THR A 59 8.47 15.88 -8.06
C THR A 59 7.01 16.06 -8.42
N LEU A 60 6.10 15.87 -7.45
CA LEU A 60 4.70 16.23 -7.61
C LEU A 60 4.57 17.76 -7.60
N SER A 61 4.56 18.40 -8.78
CA SER A 61 4.26 19.83 -8.88
C SER A 61 2.76 20.04 -8.64
N VAL A 62 2.40 20.61 -7.50
CA VAL A 62 1.01 20.86 -7.14
C VAL A 62 0.68 22.34 -7.28
N GLU A 63 -0.28 22.61 -8.15
CA GLU A 63 -0.80 23.96 -8.38
C GLU A 63 -1.55 24.48 -7.15
N ASN A 64 -1.46 25.80 -6.91
CA ASN A 64 -2.20 26.44 -5.81
C ASN A 64 -3.71 26.13 -5.92
N THR A 65 -4.28 26.09 -7.12
CA THR A 65 -5.69 25.75 -7.32
C THR A 65 -6.04 24.31 -6.91
N GLN A 66 -5.10 23.35 -6.98
CA GLN A 66 -5.30 21.99 -6.47
C GLN A 66 -5.33 21.97 -4.93
N ILE A 67 -4.41 22.69 -4.28
CA ILE A 67 -4.39 22.80 -2.81
C ILE A 67 -5.66 23.49 -2.30
N ALA A 68 -6.09 24.56 -2.95
CA ALA A 68 -7.31 25.28 -2.57
C ALA A 68 -8.55 24.38 -2.67
N ARG A 69 -8.65 23.57 -3.74
CA ARG A 69 -9.74 22.59 -3.88
C ARG A 69 -9.69 21.51 -2.81
N TYR A 70 -8.51 20.98 -2.51
CA TYR A 70 -8.33 19.99 -1.45
C TYR A 70 -8.77 20.53 -0.08
N LEU A 71 -8.34 21.75 0.28
CA LEU A 71 -8.76 22.40 1.52
C LEU A 71 -10.27 22.67 1.57
N ALA A 72 -10.86 23.09 0.45
CA ALA A 72 -12.31 23.27 0.35
C ALA A 72 -13.08 21.95 0.55
N THR A 73 -12.60 20.85 -0.03
CA THR A 73 -13.16 19.51 0.19
C THR A 73 -13.08 19.12 1.68
N MET A 74 -11.91 19.25 2.31
CA MET A 74 -11.75 18.95 3.73
C MET A 74 -12.66 19.80 4.63
N MET A 75 -12.86 21.07 4.29
CA MET A 75 -13.79 21.93 5.03
C MET A 75 -15.23 21.49 4.87
N ASN A 76 -15.66 21.17 3.65
CA ASN A 76 -17.01 20.69 3.37
C ASN A 76 -17.32 19.35 4.07
N GLU A 77 -16.30 18.50 4.22
CA GLU A 77 -16.39 17.20 4.92
C GLU A 77 -16.23 17.35 6.44
N GLY A 78 -16.01 18.55 6.97
CA GLY A 78 -15.80 18.78 8.41
C GLY A 78 -14.45 18.28 8.95
N LEU A 79 -13.51 17.94 8.07
CA LEU A 79 -12.16 17.48 8.41
C LEU A 79 -11.20 18.64 8.69
N ALA A 80 -11.49 19.83 8.16
CA ALA A 80 -10.76 21.05 8.48
C ALA A 80 -11.69 22.23 8.75
N ARG A 81 -11.13 23.26 9.37
CA ARG A 81 -11.80 24.55 9.57
C ARG A 81 -10.83 25.69 9.29
N GLN A 82 -11.37 26.82 8.84
CA GLN A 82 -10.62 28.07 8.78
C GLN A 82 -10.52 28.68 10.20
N VAL A 83 -9.36 29.25 10.52
CA VAL A 83 -9.09 29.92 11.79
C VAL A 83 -8.99 31.41 11.55
N GLY A 84 -9.82 32.18 12.25
CA GLY A 84 -9.86 33.63 12.16
C GLY A 84 -10.40 34.15 10.82
N ARG A 85 -10.42 35.49 10.69
CA ARG A 85 -10.85 36.22 9.48
C ARG A 85 -9.67 36.85 8.72
N GLU A 86 -8.45 36.52 9.11
CA GLU A 86 -7.23 37.09 8.53
C GLU A 86 -7.02 36.67 7.07
N LYS A 87 -6.35 37.54 6.31
CA LYS A 87 -5.86 37.28 4.95
C LYS A 87 -4.33 37.23 4.97
N PRO A 88 -3.69 36.18 4.43
CA PRO A 88 -4.29 34.98 3.81
C PRO A 88 -4.93 34.04 4.84
N PRO A 89 -5.93 33.22 4.44
CA PRO A 89 -6.64 32.32 5.33
C PRO A 89 -5.71 31.27 5.95
N ARG A 90 -6.00 30.90 7.20
CA ARG A 90 -5.31 29.85 7.96
C ARG A 90 -6.29 28.72 8.27
N TYR A 91 -5.78 27.50 8.29
CA TYR A 91 -6.57 26.27 8.40
C TYR A 91 -6.08 25.40 9.56
N GLN A 92 -6.99 24.63 10.14
CA GLN A 92 -6.70 23.60 11.14
C GLN A 92 -7.45 22.33 10.78
N LEU A 93 -6.84 21.18 11.04
CA LEU A 93 -7.60 19.95 11.08
C LEU A 93 -8.55 20.00 12.28
N THR A 94 -9.77 19.53 12.08
CA THR A 94 -10.63 19.16 13.21
C THR A 94 -10.07 17.90 13.87
N ARG A 95 -10.60 17.55 15.05
CA ARG A 95 -10.26 16.29 15.70
C ARG A 95 -10.51 15.08 14.80
N VAL A 96 -11.67 15.07 14.14
CA VAL A 96 -12.06 14.03 13.19
C VAL A 96 -11.09 14.00 12.02
N GLY A 97 -10.77 15.17 11.43
CA GLY A 97 -9.81 15.26 10.35
C GLY A 97 -8.41 14.74 10.70
N LEU A 98 -7.89 15.08 11.88
CA LEU A 98 -6.60 14.55 12.34
C LEU A 98 -6.63 13.02 12.45
N MET A 99 -7.65 12.48 13.11
CA MET A 99 -7.76 11.04 13.31
C MET A 99 -7.93 10.29 12.00
N GLU A 100 -8.77 10.79 11.10
CA GLU A 100 -9.02 10.18 9.80
C GLU A 100 -7.77 10.18 8.93
N HIS A 101 -7.07 11.31 8.85
CA HIS A 101 -5.82 11.39 8.08
C HIS A 101 -4.75 10.47 8.67
N LEU A 102 -4.61 10.42 10.00
CA LEU A 102 -3.62 9.56 10.65
C LEU A 102 -3.96 8.08 10.48
N SER A 103 -5.24 7.71 10.60
CA SER A 103 -5.72 6.36 10.34
C SER A 103 -5.43 5.93 8.90
N HIS A 104 -5.69 6.80 7.92
CA HIS A 104 -5.39 6.49 6.52
C HIS A 104 -3.88 6.35 6.22
N LEU A 105 -3.02 7.11 6.90
CA LEU A 105 -1.57 6.92 6.78
C LEU A 105 -1.13 5.55 7.32
N VAL A 106 -1.73 5.11 8.42
CA VAL A 106 -1.26 3.98 9.22
C VAL A 106 -1.91 2.65 8.78
N HIS A 107 -3.19 2.65 8.43
CA HIS A 107 -3.95 1.47 8.00
C HIS A 107 -3.91 1.30 6.47
N ARG A 108 -2.75 0.89 5.99
CA ARG A 108 -2.47 0.74 4.56
C ARG A 108 -3.21 -0.45 3.94
N SER A 109 -3.55 -0.31 2.66
CA SER A 109 -3.92 -1.45 1.82
C SER A 109 -2.66 -2.22 1.41
N HIS A 110 -2.77 -3.53 1.25
CA HIS A 110 -1.65 -4.41 0.88
C HIS A 110 -1.09 -4.17 -0.55
N TRP A 111 -1.69 -3.26 -1.32
CA TRP A 111 -1.30 -2.93 -2.69
C TRP A 111 -0.41 -1.69 -2.83
N TRP A 112 -0.03 -1.03 -1.73
CA TRP A 112 0.76 0.20 -1.83
C TRP A 112 2.24 -0.10 -2.11
N PRO A 113 2.94 0.79 -2.84
CA PRO A 113 4.39 0.71 -3.04
C PRO A 113 5.15 0.62 -1.71
N ILE A 114 6.29 -0.06 -1.71
CA ILE A 114 7.09 -0.22 -0.48
C ILE A 114 7.75 1.10 -0.06
N GLU A 115 8.03 1.99 -0.99
CA GLU A 115 8.61 3.30 -0.73
C GLU A 115 7.67 4.16 0.13
N GLU A 116 6.36 4.05 -0.08
CA GLU A 116 5.36 4.70 0.77
C GLU A 116 5.36 4.16 2.20
N PHE A 117 5.72 2.88 2.42
CA PHE A 117 5.93 2.33 3.77
C PHE A 117 7.07 3.08 4.47
N PHE A 118 8.22 3.15 3.81
CA PHE A 118 9.41 3.80 4.36
C PHE A 118 9.16 5.29 4.60
N PHE A 119 8.44 5.95 3.68
CA PHE A 119 8.02 7.34 3.86
C PHE A 119 7.16 7.53 5.10
N VAL A 120 6.11 6.71 5.29
CA VAL A 120 5.26 6.83 6.47
C VAL A 120 6.02 6.48 7.74
N HIS A 121 6.85 5.45 7.73
CA HIS A 121 7.71 5.11 8.87
C HIS A 121 8.54 6.33 9.29
N TYR A 122 9.28 6.91 8.34
CA TYR A 122 10.09 8.11 8.58
C TYR A 122 9.26 9.30 9.04
N PHE A 123 8.08 9.51 8.42
CA PHE A 123 7.17 10.59 8.80
C PHE A 123 6.69 10.43 10.24
N LEU A 124 6.24 9.23 10.62
CA LEU A 124 5.79 8.95 11.99
C LEU A 124 6.95 9.16 12.97
N GLU A 125 8.14 8.64 12.68
CA GLU A 125 9.33 8.84 13.51
C GLU A 125 9.68 10.32 13.70
N SER A 126 9.70 11.09 12.60
CA SER A 126 10.14 12.49 12.62
C SER A 126 9.09 13.47 13.15
N TYR A 127 7.80 13.14 13.03
CA TYR A 127 6.70 14.05 13.39
C TYR A 127 5.93 13.61 14.65
N ARG A 128 6.22 12.43 15.22
CA ARG A 128 5.53 11.88 16.40
C ARG A 128 5.40 12.91 17.51
N ASP A 129 6.50 13.46 17.99
CA ASP A 129 6.49 14.38 19.15
C ASP A 129 5.67 15.64 18.89
N ARG A 130 5.67 16.12 17.64
CA ARG A 130 4.87 17.28 17.23
C ARG A 130 3.38 16.95 17.21
N ILE A 131 3.02 15.75 16.75
CA ILE A 131 1.64 15.27 16.75
C ILE A 131 1.16 15.05 18.19
N GLU A 132 1.97 14.43 19.05
CA GLU A 132 1.66 14.24 20.47
C GLU A 132 1.48 15.60 21.17
N THR A 133 2.40 16.55 20.95
CA THR A 133 2.32 17.92 21.47
C THR A 133 1.06 18.64 21.00
N LEU A 134 0.67 18.48 19.73
CA LEU A 134 -0.56 19.04 19.18
C LEU A 134 -1.79 18.53 19.95
N ILE A 135 -1.84 17.22 20.24
CA ILE A 135 -2.96 16.57 20.94
C ILE A 135 -3.00 17.01 22.40
N VAL A 136 -1.86 17.08 23.09
CA VAL A 136 -1.77 17.57 24.46
C VAL A 136 -2.24 19.03 24.56
N ASN A 137 -1.77 19.90 23.66
CA ASN A 137 -2.10 21.33 23.65
C ASN A 137 -3.56 21.62 23.27
N ALA A 138 -4.23 20.68 22.62
CA ALA A 138 -5.66 20.75 22.32
C ALA A 138 -6.54 20.45 23.55
N GLY A 139 -5.97 19.92 24.64
CA GLY A 139 -6.63 19.75 25.93
C GLY A 139 -7.85 18.83 25.86
N VAL A 140 -8.99 19.29 26.41
CA VAL A 140 -10.26 18.54 26.50
C VAL A 140 -10.87 18.17 25.14
N LEU A 141 -10.34 18.69 24.03
CA LEU A 141 -10.81 18.32 22.71
C LEU A 141 -10.60 16.84 22.41
N TYR A 142 -9.56 16.19 22.95
CA TYR A 142 -9.30 14.77 22.75
C TYR A 142 -9.64 13.97 24.02
N THR A 143 -10.55 13.00 23.89
CA THR A 143 -10.85 12.07 24.98
C THR A 143 -9.65 11.12 25.21
N ASP A 144 -9.56 10.51 26.39
CA ASP A 144 -8.44 9.60 26.68
C ASP A 144 -8.45 8.35 25.79
N ALA A 145 -9.64 7.89 25.38
CA ALA A 145 -9.79 6.84 24.38
C ALA A 145 -9.16 7.24 23.03
N MET A 146 -9.41 8.46 22.56
CA MET A 146 -8.82 8.96 21.31
C MET A 146 -7.31 9.13 21.41
N LYS A 147 -6.80 9.62 22.56
CA LYS A 147 -5.36 9.72 22.80
C LYS A 147 -4.70 8.34 22.78
N LEU A 148 -5.33 7.34 23.39
CA LEU A 148 -4.84 5.96 23.38
C LEU A 148 -4.78 5.41 21.95
N GLU A 149 -5.83 5.60 21.16
CA GLU A 149 -5.89 5.17 19.76
C GLU A 149 -4.80 5.83 18.92
N ILE A 150 -4.62 7.15 19.03
CA ILE A 150 -3.56 7.86 18.32
C ILE A 150 -2.18 7.35 18.73
N ARG A 151 -1.92 7.11 20.03
CA ARG A 151 -0.65 6.52 20.48
C ARG A 151 -0.41 5.14 19.85
N GLN A 152 -1.45 4.32 19.68
CA GLN A 152 -1.32 3.04 18.99
C GLN A 152 -1.03 3.20 17.50
N TRP A 153 -1.51 4.27 16.86
CA TRP A 153 -1.20 4.57 15.46
C TRP A 153 0.21 5.13 15.28
N LEU A 154 0.72 5.87 16.26
CA LEU A 154 2.09 6.39 16.29
C LEU A 154 3.12 5.36 16.79
N ASP A 155 2.69 4.17 17.21
CA ASP A 155 3.56 3.07 17.62
C ASP A 155 4.27 2.48 16.39
N LEU A 156 5.53 2.91 16.18
CA LEU A 156 6.38 2.47 15.07
C LEU A 156 6.57 0.95 15.07
N ARG A 157 6.72 0.33 16.24
CA ARG A 157 6.91 -1.13 16.34
C ARG A 157 5.69 -1.86 15.78
N ARG A 158 4.48 -1.47 16.20
CA ARG A 158 3.24 -2.05 15.67
C ARG A 158 3.07 -1.78 14.17
N TYR A 159 3.50 -0.60 13.71
CA TYR A 159 3.47 -0.26 12.30
C TYR A 159 4.37 -1.19 11.47
N VAL A 160 5.60 -1.43 11.91
CA VAL A 160 6.54 -2.36 11.28
C VAL A 160 6.02 -3.79 11.36
N GLU A 161 5.59 -4.29 12.53
CA GLU A 161 5.05 -5.65 12.73
C GLU A 161 3.84 -5.96 11.82
N ARG A 162 3.03 -4.96 11.46
CA ARG A 162 1.96 -5.14 10.46
C ARG A 162 2.52 -5.37 9.07
N GLN A 163 3.49 -4.56 8.63
CA GLN A 163 4.10 -4.72 7.32
C GLN A 163 4.87 -6.04 7.20
N GLU A 164 5.55 -6.43 8.26
CA GLU A 164 6.20 -7.73 8.41
C GLU A 164 5.23 -8.89 8.13
N ARG A 165 4.07 -8.89 8.81
CA ARG A 165 3.03 -9.92 8.58
C ARG A 165 2.48 -9.93 7.17
N LEU A 166 2.32 -8.77 6.54
CA LEU A 166 1.86 -8.69 5.14
C LEU A 166 2.88 -9.32 4.19
N LEU A 167 4.17 -9.00 4.37
CA LEU A 167 5.25 -9.56 3.56
C LEU A 167 5.37 -11.08 3.77
N ASP A 168 5.25 -11.56 5.00
CA ASP A 168 5.26 -13.00 5.31
C ASP A 168 4.11 -13.74 4.61
N GLN A 169 2.91 -13.15 4.57
CA GLN A 169 1.76 -13.70 3.86
C GLN A 169 1.98 -13.76 2.34
N GLU A 170 2.53 -12.71 1.73
CA GLU A 170 2.79 -12.70 0.29
C GLU A 170 3.93 -13.64 -0.10
N ILE A 171 4.97 -13.77 0.72
CA ILE A 171 6.04 -14.76 0.55
C ILE A 171 5.44 -16.17 0.60
N ALA A 172 4.62 -16.48 1.60
CA ALA A 172 3.98 -17.79 1.73
C ALA A 172 3.09 -18.14 0.53
N LYS A 173 2.36 -17.16 -0.03
CA LYS A 173 1.57 -17.35 -1.26
C LYS A 173 2.45 -17.69 -2.46
N LEU A 174 3.61 -17.04 -2.60
CA LEU A 174 4.56 -17.34 -3.67
C LEU A 174 5.20 -18.72 -3.49
N ASP A 175 5.49 -19.12 -2.25
CA ASP A 175 5.98 -20.47 -1.95
C ASP A 175 5.01 -21.54 -2.38
N LEU A 176 3.73 -21.39 -2.03
CA LEU A 176 2.68 -22.30 -2.48
C LEU A 176 2.59 -22.34 -4.01
N ARG A 177 2.62 -21.19 -4.69
CA ARG A 177 2.58 -21.13 -6.17
C ARG A 177 3.78 -21.78 -6.83
N ILE A 178 4.97 -21.65 -6.26
CA ILE A 178 6.19 -22.29 -6.77
C ILE A 178 6.08 -23.81 -6.61
N ASP A 179 5.66 -24.26 -5.44
CA ASP A 179 5.46 -25.69 -5.14
C ASP A 179 4.38 -26.31 -6.06
N ASP A 180 3.25 -25.63 -6.24
CA ASP A 180 2.17 -26.04 -7.15
C ASP A 180 2.67 -26.17 -8.60
N CYS A 181 3.50 -25.23 -9.06
CA CYS A 181 4.10 -25.29 -10.40
C CYS A 181 5.04 -26.50 -10.55
N SER A 182 5.84 -26.79 -9.51
CA SER A 182 6.73 -27.95 -9.50
C SER A 182 5.94 -29.26 -9.52
N LYS A 183 4.95 -29.41 -8.64
CA LYS A 183 4.08 -30.59 -8.59
C LYS A 183 3.34 -30.83 -9.90
N THR A 184 2.81 -29.77 -10.50
CA THR A 184 2.10 -29.85 -11.79
C THR A 184 3.05 -30.34 -12.89
N ALA A 185 4.26 -29.76 -12.97
CA ALA A 185 5.24 -30.17 -13.97
C ALA A 185 5.69 -31.63 -13.79
N ASP A 186 5.82 -32.08 -12.54
CA ASP A 186 6.20 -33.46 -12.22
C ASP A 186 5.10 -34.46 -12.56
N ILE A 187 3.82 -34.12 -12.30
CA ILE A 187 2.67 -34.94 -12.70
C ILE A 187 2.65 -35.13 -14.23
N VAL A 188 2.81 -34.04 -14.99
CA VAL A 188 2.82 -34.11 -16.46
C VAL A 188 4.00 -34.92 -16.97
N ARG A 189 5.21 -34.67 -16.45
CA ARG A 189 6.42 -35.40 -16.86
C ARG A 189 6.30 -36.89 -16.60
N HIS A 190 5.85 -37.27 -15.40
CA HIS A 190 5.63 -38.66 -15.03
C HIS A 190 4.52 -39.31 -15.87
N GLY A 191 3.43 -38.59 -16.14
CA GLY A 191 2.36 -39.05 -17.01
C GLY A 191 2.84 -39.37 -18.43
N LYS A 192 3.62 -38.46 -19.04
CA LYS A 192 4.20 -38.65 -20.38
C LYS A 192 5.17 -39.82 -20.45
N VAL A 193 6.07 -39.94 -19.46
CA VAL A 193 7.06 -41.04 -19.42
C VAL A 193 6.37 -42.40 -19.34
N ASN A 194 5.23 -42.49 -18.65
CA ASN A 194 4.45 -43.72 -18.52
C ASN A 194 3.42 -43.93 -19.65
N GLY A 195 3.38 -43.07 -20.67
CA GLY A 195 2.44 -43.20 -21.79
C GLY A 195 0.96 -43.02 -21.42
N ARG A 196 0.67 -42.29 -20.33
CA ARG A 196 -0.72 -42.02 -19.90
C ARG A 196 -1.43 -41.07 -20.86
N ALA A 197 -2.74 -41.25 -21.00
CA ALA A 197 -3.54 -40.39 -21.84
C ALA A 197 -3.58 -38.94 -21.28
N PRO A 198 -3.56 -37.89 -22.12
CA PRO A 198 -3.62 -36.50 -21.68
C PRO A 198 -4.77 -36.19 -20.71
N ALA A 199 -5.96 -36.74 -20.98
CA ALA A 199 -7.12 -36.58 -20.11
C ALA A 199 -6.87 -37.12 -18.68
N GLU A 200 -6.21 -38.27 -18.53
CA GLU A 200 -5.92 -38.85 -17.20
C GLU A 200 -4.91 -38.01 -16.42
N ILE A 201 -3.94 -37.40 -17.12
CA ILE A 201 -2.97 -36.48 -16.53
C ILE A 201 -3.69 -35.22 -16.02
N LEU A 202 -4.61 -34.67 -16.84
CA LEU A 202 -5.38 -33.48 -16.49
C LEU A 202 -6.27 -33.69 -15.26
N GLU A 203 -6.91 -34.86 -15.14
CA GLU A 203 -7.70 -35.20 -13.94
C GLU A 203 -6.83 -35.25 -12.68
N GLU A 204 -5.65 -35.87 -12.75
CA GLU A 204 -4.75 -35.93 -11.61
C GLU A 204 -4.24 -34.55 -11.17
N ILE A 205 -3.92 -33.66 -12.12
CA ILE A 205 -3.55 -32.27 -11.81
C ILE A 205 -4.70 -31.59 -11.07
N TYR A 206 -5.94 -31.73 -11.56
CA TYR A 206 -7.09 -31.10 -10.95
C TYR A 206 -7.36 -31.58 -9.52
N GLU A 207 -7.18 -32.87 -9.26
CA GLU A 207 -7.36 -33.46 -7.93
C GLU A 207 -6.26 -33.05 -6.94
N LYS A 208 -5.01 -33.00 -7.40
CA LYS A 208 -3.84 -32.79 -6.52
C LYS A 208 -3.41 -31.32 -6.39
N VAL A 209 -3.67 -30.51 -7.41
CA VAL A 209 -3.24 -29.11 -7.49
C VAL A 209 -4.40 -28.26 -8.04
N PRO A 210 -5.48 -28.07 -7.25
CA PRO A 210 -6.66 -27.35 -7.71
C PRO A 210 -6.32 -25.87 -7.95
N TYR A 211 -6.23 -25.49 -9.22
CA TYR A 211 -5.92 -24.12 -9.64
C TYR A 211 -7.10 -23.49 -10.40
N GLN A 212 -7.45 -22.26 -10.05
CA GLN A 212 -8.45 -21.47 -10.77
C GLN A 212 -7.76 -20.35 -11.56
N LEU A 213 -7.86 -20.39 -12.89
CA LEU A 213 -7.28 -19.37 -13.78
C LEU A 213 -8.04 -18.04 -13.74
N ASN A 214 -9.37 -18.09 -13.57
CA ASN A 214 -10.23 -16.94 -13.36
C ASN A 214 -11.60 -17.36 -12.78
N HIS A 215 -12.44 -16.39 -12.44
CA HIS A 215 -13.80 -16.63 -11.95
C HIS A 215 -14.80 -17.04 -13.07
N GLN A 216 -14.37 -17.04 -14.33
CA GLN A 216 -15.27 -17.19 -15.48
C GLN A 216 -15.33 -18.63 -15.97
N LYS A 217 -14.25 -19.41 -15.85
CA LYS A 217 -14.20 -20.79 -16.31
C LYS A 217 -13.24 -21.66 -15.49
N PRO A 218 -13.65 -22.86 -15.05
CA PRO A 218 -12.76 -23.82 -14.42
C PRO A 218 -11.60 -24.22 -15.35
N MET A 219 -10.39 -24.36 -14.79
CA MET A 219 -9.18 -24.76 -15.53
C MET A 219 -9.37 -26.05 -16.33
N ARG A 220 -10.05 -27.04 -15.74
CA ARG A 220 -10.35 -28.33 -16.36
C ARG A 220 -11.13 -28.17 -17.67
N GLU A 221 -12.11 -27.27 -17.70
CA GLU A 221 -12.91 -27.00 -18.90
C GLU A 221 -12.09 -26.26 -19.95
N LEU A 222 -11.25 -25.31 -19.54
CA LEU A 222 -10.36 -24.59 -20.45
C LEU A 222 -9.40 -25.55 -21.16
N PHE A 223 -8.75 -26.46 -20.43
CA PHE A 223 -7.75 -27.35 -21.01
C PHE A 223 -8.35 -28.46 -21.86
N ARG A 224 -9.59 -28.91 -21.59
CA ARG A 224 -10.31 -29.84 -22.48
C ARG A 224 -10.64 -29.24 -23.85
N GLU A 225 -10.76 -27.93 -23.94
CA GLU A 225 -10.99 -27.20 -25.20
C GLU A 225 -9.70 -26.75 -25.89
N THR A 226 -8.56 -26.93 -25.23
CA THR A 226 -7.25 -26.53 -25.73
C THR A 226 -6.56 -27.76 -26.36
N PRO A 227 -5.84 -27.62 -27.48
CA PRO A 227 -5.05 -28.71 -28.03
C PRO A 227 -4.10 -29.32 -26.98
N ASP A 228 -3.99 -30.65 -26.96
CA ASP A 228 -3.25 -31.37 -25.93
C ASP A 228 -1.78 -30.91 -25.82
N GLU A 229 -1.14 -30.69 -26.97
CA GLU A 229 0.24 -30.23 -27.04
C GLU A 229 0.47 -28.89 -26.31
N ASP A 230 -0.49 -27.97 -26.42
CA ASP A 230 -0.38 -26.62 -25.87
C ASP A 230 -0.51 -26.62 -24.35
N TRP A 231 -1.54 -27.28 -23.80
CA TRP A 231 -1.73 -27.29 -22.35
C TRP A 231 -0.68 -28.16 -21.65
N ILE A 232 -0.26 -29.28 -22.27
CA ILE A 232 0.82 -30.13 -21.74
C ILE A 232 2.10 -29.32 -21.63
N TRP A 233 2.46 -28.58 -22.69
CA TRP A 233 3.63 -27.70 -22.66
C TRP A 233 3.49 -26.64 -21.56
N GLU A 234 2.32 -26.01 -21.43
CA GLU A 234 2.07 -24.95 -20.46
C GLU A 234 2.14 -25.46 -19.01
N MET A 235 1.71 -26.69 -18.75
CA MET A 235 1.74 -27.33 -17.43
C MET A 235 3.12 -27.92 -17.09
N GLU A 236 3.87 -28.42 -18.07
CA GLU A 236 5.22 -28.97 -17.86
C GLU A 236 6.30 -27.88 -17.89
N VAL A 237 6.44 -27.22 -19.04
CA VAL A 237 7.51 -26.25 -19.30
C VAL A 237 7.11 -24.87 -18.81
N GLY A 238 5.88 -24.44 -19.10
CA GLY A 238 5.35 -23.13 -18.71
C GLY A 238 5.36 -22.94 -17.19
N SER A 239 4.90 -23.92 -16.43
CA SER A 239 4.91 -23.91 -14.96
C SER A 239 6.32 -23.77 -14.39
N GLY A 240 7.27 -24.58 -14.86
CA GLY A 240 8.67 -24.48 -14.42
C GLY A 240 9.28 -23.11 -14.73
N LYS A 241 8.98 -22.56 -15.92
CA LYS A 241 9.42 -21.20 -16.30
C LYS A 241 8.78 -20.13 -15.42
N ARG A 242 7.48 -20.19 -15.11
CA ARG A 242 6.81 -19.23 -14.21
C ARG A 242 7.40 -19.27 -12.80
N ALA A 243 7.57 -20.47 -12.24
CA ALA A 243 8.17 -20.65 -10.93
C ALA A 243 9.58 -20.04 -10.87
N GLY A 244 10.44 -20.36 -11.84
CA GLY A 244 11.83 -19.90 -11.84
C GLY A 244 12.04 -18.45 -12.28
N ARG A 245 11.22 -17.90 -13.18
CA ARG A 245 11.46 -16.58 -13.81
C ARG A 245 10.54 -15.48 -13.34
N ILE A 246 9.40 -15.81 -12.74
CA ILE A 246 8.44 -14.82 -12.24
C ILE A 246 8.34 -14.92 -10.72
N PHE A 247 7.93 -16.07 -10.20
CA PHE A 247 7.61 -16.20 -8.78
C PHE A 247 8.87 -16.24 -7.89
N GLY A 248 9.90 -16.96 -8.30
CA GLY A 248 11.18 -17.03 -7.58
C GLY A 248 11.84 -15.65 -7.39
N PRO A 249 12.06 -14.87 -8.45
CA PRO A 249 12.62 -13.52 -8.34
C PRO A 249 11.74 -12.58 -7.50
N LEU A 250 10.42 -12.64 -7.66
CA LEU A 250 9.50 -11.84 -6.85
C LEU A 250 9.57 -12.22 -5.37
N LYS A 251 9.65 -13.51 -5.04
CA LYS A 251 9.85 -13.98 -3.67
C LYS A 251 11.15 -13.44 -3.10
N GLN A 252 12.26 -13.52 -3.84
CA GLN A 252 13.55 -13.01 -3.39
C GLN A 252 13.50 -11.50 -3.10
N LEU A 253 12.82 -10.73 -3.96
CA LEU A 253 12.57 -9.31 -3.71
C LEU A 253 11.79 -9.10 -2.41
N LEU A 254 10.69 -9.82 -2.19
CA LEU A 254 9.90 -9.69 -0.96
C LEU A 254 10.69 -10.10 0.30
N VAL A 255 11.50 -11.16 0.23
CA VAL A 255 12.40 -11.58 1.33
C VAL A 255 13.43 -10.49 1.64
N HIS A 256 14.00 -9.86 0.61
CA HIS A 256 14.91 -8.74 0.81
C HIS A 256 14.23 -7.56 1.50
N LEU A 257 13.05 -7.15 1.02
CA LEU A 257 12.25 -6.09 1.63
C LEU A 257 11.89 -6.44 3.08
N ARG A 258 11.49 -7.69 3.35
CA ARG A 258 11.17 -8.19 4.68
C ARG A 258 12.32 -8.01 5.66
N ARG A 259 13.56 -8.27 5.21
CA ARG A 259 14.77 -8.04 6.01
C ARG A 259 14.98 -6.56 6.32
N GLN A 260 14.83 -5.68 5.31
CA GLN A 260 14.95 -4.23 5.51
C GLN A 260 13.90 -3.71 6.50
N VAL A 261 12.66 -4.18 6.41
CA VAL A 261 11.58 -3.84 7.35
C VAL A 261 11.93 -4.28 8.78
N THR A 262 12.49 -5.48 8.97
CA THR A 262 12.94 -5.95 10.31
C THR A 262 14.07 -5.12 10.90
N GLU A 263 14.99 -4.65 10.05
CA GLU A 263 16.10 -3.82 10.50
C GLU A 263 15.62 -2.50 11.13
N LEU A 264 14.49 -1.93 10.66
CA LEU A 264 13.86 -0.76 11.27
C LEU A 264 13.44 -1.00 12.72
N ASN A 265 12.83 -2.16 13.01
CA ASN A 265 12.43 -2.54 14.37
C ASN A 265 13.64 -2.64 15.32
N ARG A 266 14.78 -3.13 14.81
CA ARG A 266 16.03 -3.25 15.58
C ARG A 266 16.70 -1.89 15.83
N ALA A 267 16.55 -0.95 14.90
CA ALA A 267 17.04 0.41 15.09
C ALA A 267 16.22 1.18 16.13
N ALA A 268 14.88 1.05 16.09
CA ALA A 268 13.96 1.71 17.01
C ALA A 268 14.06 1.24 18.49
N THR A 269 14.78 0.13 18.74
CA THR A 269 14.99 -0.44 20.08
C THR A 269 16.37 -0.14 20.69
N ARG A 270 17.23 0.60 19.97
CA ARG A 270 18.51 1.07 20.54
C ARG A 270 18.29 2.42 21.24
N PRO A 271 18.62 2.52 22.55
CA PRO A 271 18.46 3.75 23.32
C PRO A 271 19.36 4.89 22.84
#